data_AF-A0A1H6QWZ4-F1
#
_entry.id   AF-A0A1H6QWZ4-F1
#
_cell.length_a   1.000
_cell.length_b   1.000
_cell.length_c   1.000
_cell.angle_alpha   90.00
_cell.angle_beta   90.00
_cell.angle_gamma   90.00
#
_symmetry.space_group_name_H-M   'P 1'
#
loop_
_entity.id
_entity.type
_entity.pdbx_description
1 polymer ?
#
loop_
_entity_poly.entity_id
_entity_poly.type
_entity_poly.pdbx_seq_one_letter_code
_entity_poly.pdbx_strand_id
1 'polypeptide(L)'
;MAKKRVPKGKIIVSFLAIFISIVLITSVANRVISMIHAKRQYEQLVAQRDALKKERKNLDQEVKELNNDDYVVRYARDNYIFSKDGEKAVIVPEE
;
A
#
# COMPACT_ATOMS: atom_id res chain seq x y z
N MET A 1 -9.88 -71.10 6.69
CA MET A 1 -8.96 -69.94 6.67
C MET A 1 -9.12 -69.17 7.98
N ALA A 2 -8.10 -69.14 8.85
CA ALA A 2 -8.20 -68.52 10.17
C ALA A 2 -8.06 -66.98 10.08
N LYS A 3 -9.07 -66.25 10.58
CA LYS A 3 -9.08 -64.79 10.62
C LYS A 3 -8.09 -64.30 11.68
N LYS A 4 -6.92 -63.82 11.25
CA LYS A 4 -5.92 -63.19 12.15
C LYS A 4 -6.55 -61.96 12.81
N ARG A 5 -6.80 -62.03 14.13
CA ARG A 5 -7.31 -60.89 14.91
C ARG A 5 -6.18 -59.89 15.13
N VAL A 6 -6.41 -58.64 14.74
CA VAL A 6 -5.44 -57.56 14.95
C VAL A 6 -5.39 -57.26 16.46
N PRO A 7 -4.21 -57.24 17.10
CA PRO A 7 -4.12 -56.93 18.52
C PRO A 7 -4.59 -55.48 18.77
N LYS A 8 -5.45 -55.28 19.78
CA LYS A 8 -6.10 -54.00 20.11
C LYS A 8 -5.10 -52.82 20.24
N GLY A 9 -3.87 -53.08 20.68
CA GLY A 9 -2.81 -52.06 20.77
C GLY A 9 -2.38 -51.47 19.41
N LYS A 10 -2.38 -52.26 18.33
CA LYS A 10 -2.05 -51.75 16.98
C LYS A 10 -3.11 -50.79 16.44
N ILE A 11 -4.38 -50.98 16.85
CA ILE A 11 -5.50 -50.11 16.47
C ILE A 11 -5.34 -48.74 17.14
N ILE A 12 -5.00 -48.70 18.43
CA ILE A 12 -4.80 -47.46 19.19
C ILE A 12 -3.64 -46.65 18.61
N VAL A 13 -2.50 -47.29 18.30
CA VAL A 13 -1.35 -46.63 17.69
C VAL A 13 -1.70 -46.06 16.31
N SER A 14 -2.50 -46.78 15.52
CA SER A 14 -2.97 -46.29 14.22
C SER A 14 -3.83 -45.02 14.36
N PHE A 15 -4.75 -44.98 15.33
CA PHE A 15 -5.56 -43.79 15.58
C PHE A 15 -4.72 -42.60 16.06
N LEU A 16 -3.73 -42.84 16.92
CA LEU A 16 -2.81 -41.80 17.37
C LEU A 16 -1.99 -41.23 16.20
N ALA A 17 -1.51 -42.09 15.30
CA ALA A 17 -0.78 -41.65 14.11
C ALA A 17 -1.66 -40.79 13.18
N ILE A 18 -2.94 -41.14 13.00
CA ILE A 18 -3.90 -40.34 12.23
C ILE A 18 -4.13 -38.98 12.91
N PHE A 19 -4.30 -38.97 14.23
CA PHE A 19 -4.50 -37.72 14.98
C PHE A 19 -3.30 -36.77 14.83
N ILE A 20 -2.08 -37.27 14.97
CA ILE A 20 -0.86 -36.49 14.78
C ILE A 20 -0.79 -35.96 13.34
N SER A 21 -1.13 -36.78 12.35
CA SER A 21 -1.16 -36.36 10.94
C SER A 21 -2.13 -35.18 10.71
N ILE A 22 -3.34 -35.23 11.29
CA ILE A 22 -4.31 -34.14 11.20
C ILE A 22 -3.77 -32.84 11.82
N VAL A 23 -3.10 -32.93 12.97
CA VAL A 23 -2.49 -31.75 13.62
C VAL A 23 -1.39 -31.14 12.74
N LEU A 24 -0.56 -31.96 12.11
CA LEU A 24 0.48 -31.46 11.21
C LEU A 24 -0.11 -30.82 9.94
N ILE A 25 -1.12 -31.45 9.34
CA ILE A 25 -1.80 -30.92 8.14
C ILE A 25 -2.44 -29.57 8.44
N THR A 26 -3.16 -29.45 9.56
CA THR A 26 -3.79 -28.19 9.97
C THR A 26 -2.76 -27.10 10.28
N SER A 27 -1.62 -27.44 10.88
CA SER A 27 -0.53 -26.49 11.09
C SER A 27 0.02 -25.92 9.78
N VAL A 28 0.25 -26.78 8.78
CA VAL A 28 0.73 -26.35 7.46
C VAL A 28 -0.33 -25.54 6.73
N ALA A 29 -1.59 -25.98 6.75
CA ALA A 29 -2.70 -25.26 6.13
C ALA A 29 -2.84 -23.83 6.67
N ASN A 30 -2.78 -23.65 7.99
CA ASN A 30 -2.86 -22.33 8.62
C ASN A 30 -1.71 -21.40 8.18
N ARG A 31 -0.49 -21.94 8.02
CA ARG A 31 0.67 -21.17 7.52
C ARG A 31 0.50 -20.76 6.06
N VAL A 32 -0.06 -21.62 5.22
CA VAL A 32 -0.32 -21.29 3.82
C VAL A 32 -1.38 -20.20 3.71
N ILE A 33 -2.45 -20.28 4.50
CA ILE A 33 -3.50 -19.25 4.52
C ILE A 33 -2.94 -17.90 4.95
N SER A 34 -2.15 -17.86 6.04
CA SER A 34 -1.55 -16.61 6.49
C SER A 34 -0.56 -16.03 5.47
N MET A 35 0.21 -16.88 4.78
CA MET A 35 1.10 -16.46 3.70
C MET A 35 0.33 -15.86 2.52
N ILE A 36 -0.79 -16.45 2.11
CA ILE A 36 -1.63 -15.90 1.04
C ILE A 36 -2.20 -14.54 1.44
N HIS A 37 -2.66 -14.40 2.68
CA HIS A 37 -3.16 -13.12 3.20
C HIS A 37 -2.07 -12.06 3.22
N ALA A 38 -0.87 -12.39 3.71
CA ALA A 38 0.28 -11.50 3.72
C ALA A 38 0.68 -11.08 2.31
N LYS A 39 0.66 -12.01 1.34
CA LYS A 39 0.94 -11.70 -0.07
C LYS A 39 -0.08 -10.72 -0.66
N ARG A 40 -1.37 -10.92 -0.38
CA ARG A 40 -2.43 -10.00 -0.84
C ARG A 40 -2.26 -8.60 -0.24
N GLN A 41 -1.97 -8.51 1.06
CA GLN A 41 -1.70 -7.23 1.72
C GLN A 41 -0.47 -6.55 1.12
N TYR A 42 0.59 -7.31 0.87
CA TYR A 42 1.79 -6.79 0.21
C TYR A 42 1.48 -6.21 -1.17
N GLU A 43 0.76 -6.94 -2.03
CA GLU A 43 0.36 -6.47 -3.35
C GLU A 43 -0.48 -5.18 -3.28
N GLN A 44 -1.41 -5.09 -2.32
CA GLN A 44 -2.18 -3.87 -2.08
C GLN A 44 -1.30 -2.69 -1.64
N LEU A 45 -0.37 -2.92 -0.71
CA LEU A 45 0.56 -1.88 -0.25
C LEU A 45 1.48 -1.41 -1.37
N VAL A 46 1.97 -2.33 -2.22
CA VAL A 46 2.79 -1.97 -3.39
C VAL A 46 1.98 -1.12 -4.37
N ALA A 47 0.74 -1.50 -4.67
CA ALA A 47 -0.13 -0.71 -5.53
C ALA A 47 -0.41 0.70 -4.95
N GLN A 48 -0.70 0.81 -3.65
CA GLN A 48 -0.88 2.09 -2.98
C GLN A 48 0.39 2.94 -3.00
N ARG A 49 1.55 2.32 -2.74
CA ARG A 49 2.84 3.00 -2.78
C ARG A 49 3.13 3.55 -4.17
N ASP A 50 2.85 2.78 -5.21
CA ASP A 50 3.11 3.21 -6.60
C ASP A 50 2.13 4.30 -7.03
N ALA A 51 0.86 4.22 -6.60
CA ALA A 51 -0.11 5.29 -6.78
C ALA A 51 0.35 6.59 -6.09
N LEU A 52 0.74 6.53 -4.82
CA LEU A 52 1.27 7.68 -4.06
C LEU A 52 2.56 8.23 -4.68
N LYS A 53 3.43 7.37 -5.21
CA LYS A 53 4.65 7.81 -5.89
C LYS A 53 4.33 8.57 -7.17
N LYS A 54 3.33 8.12 -7.93
CA LYS A 54 2.86 8.81 -9.12
C LYS A 54 2.22 10.15 -8.76
N GLU A 55 1.38 10.19 -7.73
CA GLU A 55 0.77 11.42 -7.22
C GLU A 55 1.84 12.42 -6.76
N ARG A 56 2.82 11.97 -5.97
CA ARG A 56 3.97 12.79 -5.58
C ARG A 56 4.70 13.37 -6.79
N LYS A 57 4.98 12.56 -7.81
CA LYS A 57 5.66 13.05 -9.02
C LYS A 57 4.82 14.09 -9.77
N ASN A 58 3.50 13.89 -9.85
CA ASN A 58 2.60 14.84 -10.48
C ASN A 58 2.55 16.15 -9.70
N LEU A 59 2.40 16.08 -8.37
CA LEU A 59 2.42 17.25 -7.49
C LEU A 59 3.78 17.96 -7.54
N ASP A 60 4.90 17.24 -7.59
CA ASP A 60 6.23 17.84 -7.74
C ASP A 60 6.38 18.56 -9.10
N GLN A 61 5.75 18.04 -10.15
CA GLN A 61 5.72 18.70 -11.46
C GLN A 61 4.82 19.94 -11.42
N GLU A 62 3.63 19.83 -10.83
CA GLU A 62 2.71 20.95 -10.63
C GLU A 62 3.38 22.04 -9.78
N VAL A 63 4.06 21.69 -8.68
CA VAL A 63 4.84 22.63 -7.88
C VAL A 63 5.97 23.29 -8.69
N LYS A 64 6.63 22.57 -9.60
CA LYS A 64 7.62 23.18 -10.50
C LYS A 64 6.98 24.13 -11.51
N GLU A 65 5.81 23.79 -12.02
CA GLU A 65 5.04 24.64 -12.93
C GLU A 65 4.51 25.89 -12.21
N LEU A 66 4.04 25.77 -10.96
CA LEU A 66 3.65 26.90 -10.11
C LEU A 66 4.83 27.75 -9.65
N ASN A 67 6.00 27.15 -9.41
CA ASN A 67 7.26 27.84 -9.08
C ASN A 67 8.02 28.37 -10.32
N ASN A 68 7.42 28.39 -11.51
CA ASN A 68 7.91 29.32 -12.53
C ASN A 68 7.74 30.73 -11.95
N ASP A 69 8.87 31.38 -11.62
CA ASP A 69 8.93 32.72 -11.02
C ASP A 69 8.01 33.73 -11.72
N ASP A 70 7.78 33.57 -13.03
CA ASP A 70 6.89 34.41 -13.81
C ASP A 70 5.41 34.29 -13.38
N TYR A 71 4.93 33.09 -13.02
CA TYR A 71 3.56 32.88 -12.54
C TYR A 71 3.34 33.45 -11.14
N VAL A 72 4.27 33.23 -10.21
CA VAL A 72 4.20 33.78 -8.85
C VAL A 72 4.25 35.31 -8.88
N VAL A 73 5.12 35.90 -9.70
CA VAL A 73 5.22 37.35 -9.87
C VAL A 73 3.97 37.92 -10.54
N ARG A 74 3.39 37.25 -11.53
CA ARG A 74 2.12 37.67 -12.16
C ARG A 74 0.95 37.57 -11.19
N TYR A 75 0.78 36.45 -10.49
CA TYR A 75 -0.26 36.29 -9.47
C TYR A 75 -0.13 37.34 -8.36
N ALA A 76 1.09 37.61 -7.91
CA ALA A 76 1.37 38.65 -6.92
C ALA A 76 1.10 40.06 -7.45
N ARG A 77 1.25 40.34 -8.75
CA ARG A 77 0.85 41.62 -9.37
C ARG A 77 -0.66 41.76 -9.54
N ASP A 78 -1.35 40.65 -9.85
CA ASP A 78 -2.78 40.65 -10.14
C ASP A 78 -3.63 40.68 -8.86
N ASN A 79 -3.16 40.04 -7.78
CA ASN A 79 -3.94 39.91 -6.52
C ASN A 79 -3.35 40.71 -5.35
N TYR A 80 -2.10 41.16 -5.46
CA TYR A 80 -1.43 41.95 -4.45
C TYR A 80 -0.75 43.16 -5.11
N ILE A 81 -0.45 44.19 -4.33
CA ILE A 81 0.28 45.36 -4.84
C ILE A 81 1.76 45.01 -4.80
N PHE A 82 2.20 44.18 -5.73
CA PHE A 82 3.60 43.73 -5.82
C PHE A 82 4.37 44.55 -6.86
N SER A 83 5.51 45.14 -6.47
CA SER A 83 6.45 45.83 -7.34
C SER A 83 7.88 45.44 -6.96
N LYS A 84 8.75 45.26 -7.96
CA LYS A 84 10.19 45.03 -7.76
C LYS A 84 10.95 46.34 -7.57
N ASP A 85 12.22 46.25 -7.15
CA ASP A 85 13.10 47.41 -7.00
C ASP A 85 13.19 48.21 -8.32
N GLY A 86 12.70 49.45 -8.29
CA GLY A 86 12.61 50.35 -9.45
C GLY A 86 11.22 50.44 -10.10
N GLU A 87 10.23 49.66 -9.67
CA GLU A 87 8.84 49.71 -10.15
C GLU A 87 7.92 50.46 -9.15
N LYS A 88 6.86 51.11 -9.63
CA LYS A 88 5.79 51.70 -8.80
C LYS A 88 4.46 51.06 -9.15
N ALA A 89 3.81 50.40 -8.19
CA ALA A 89 2.45 49.90 -8.35
C ALA A 89 1.44 51.03 -8.13
N VAL A 90 0.45 51.12 -9.02
CA VAL A 90 -0.62 52.13 -8.98
C VAL A 90 -1.96 51.44 -9.20
N ILE A 91 -2.93 51.71 -8.32
CA ILE A 91 -4.31 51.24 -8.49
C ILE A 91 -5.04 52.25 -9.36
N VAL A 92 -5.51 51.81 -10.52
CA VAL A 92 -6.37 52.63 -11.39
C VAL A 92 -7.82 52.37 -10.95
N PRO A 93 -8.58 53.41 -10.57
CA PRO A 93 -10.00 53.24 -10.27
C PRO A 93 -10.76 52.82 -11.53
N GLU A 94 -11.62 51.81 -11.42
CA GLU A 94 -12.57 51.49 -12.50
C GLU A 94 -13.57 52.65 -12.62
N GLU A 95 -13.79 53.10 -13.86
CA GLU A 95 -14.72 54.21 -14.19
C GLU A 95 -16.17 53.94 -13.79
#